data_AF-A0A2E9GVU0-F1
#
_entry.id   AF-A0A2E9GVU0-F1
#
_cell.length_a   1.000
_cell.length_b   1.000
_cell.length_c   1.000
_cell.angle_alpha   90.00
_cell.angle_beta   90.00
_cell.angle_gamma   90.00
#
_symmetry.space_group_name_H-M   'P 1'
#
loop_
_entity.id
_entity.type
_entity.pdbx_description
1 polymer ?
#
loop_
_entity_poly.entity_id
_entity_poly.type
_entity_poly.pdbx_seq_one_letter_code
_entity_poly.pdbx_strand_id
1 'polypeptide(L)'
;MRSVMDRGRAWELFGAPTDQEGSVNDPRSHEEYGARWNEKWIYRSDDGVAVVRMVLWNRYDLVGVFRAKGDGGFEPEPLPES
;
A
#
# COMPACT_ATOMS: atom_id res chain seq x y z
N MET A 1 5.86 22.91 1.95
CA MET A 1 4.60 22.16 1.77
C MET A 1 5.01 20.70 1.63
N ARG A 2 4.74 19.83 2.61
CA ARG A 2 4.99 18.39 2.43
C ARG A 2 3.98 17.94 1.37
N SER A 3 4.45 17.47 0.21
CA SER A 3 3.54 16.84 -0.74
C SER A 3 2.98 15.59 -0.06
N VAL A 4 1.67 15.56 0.19
CA VAL A 4 0.99 14.37 0.68
C VAL A 4 0.84 13.46 -0.53
N MET A 5 1.32 12.22 -0.45
CA MET A 5 1.22 11.28 -1.57
C MET A 5 -0.25 10.93 -1.81
N ASP A 6 -0.77 11.37 -2.96
CA ASP A 6 -2.10 11.00 -3.42
C ASP A 6 -2.09 9.72 -4.26
N ARG A 7 -3.28 9.22 -4.58
CA ARG A 7 -3.47 7.98 -5.35
C ARG A 7 -2.91 8.05 -6.76
N GLY A 8 -2.96 9.23 -7.40
CA GLY A 8 -2.43 9.41 -8.74
C GLY A 8 -0.91 9.22 -8.74
N ARG A 9 -0.23 9.86 -7.77
CA ARG A 9 1.21 9.69 -7.61
C ARG A 9 1.61 8.26 -7.25
N ALA A 10 0.85 7.61 -6.37
CA ALA A 10 1.10 6.21 -6.06
C ALA A 10 0.92 5.29 -7.28
N TRP A 11 -0.07 5.57 -8.13
CA TRP A 11 -0.28 4.85 -9.39
C TRP A 11 0.88 5.05 -10.37
N GLU A 12 1.43 6.26 -10.48
CA GLU A 12 2.62 6.51 -11.30
C GLU A 12 3.86 5.73 -10.80
N LEU A 13 4.01 5.61 -9.48
CA LEU A 13 5.17 4.97 -8.87
C LEU A 13 5.09 3.44 -8.89
N PHE A 14 3.91 2.88 -8.62
CA PHE A 14 3.73 1.45 -8.40
C PHE A 14 2.92 0.75 -9.48
N GLY A 15 2.21 1.51 -10.33
CA GLY A 15 1.27 0.97 -11.30
C GLY A 15 0.00 0.39 -10.66
N ALA A 16 -0.80 -0.26 -11.49
CA ALA A 16 -2.01 -0.94 -11.06
C ALA A 16 -1.66 -2.08 -10.09
N PRO A 17 -2.37 -2.21 -8.95
CA PRO A 17 -2.17 -3.36 -8.08
C PRO A 17 -2.63 -4.65 -8.75
N THR A 18 -2.01 -5.77 -8.37
CA THR A 18 -2.48 -7.10 -8.78
C THR A 18 -3.86 -7.40 -8.21
N ASP A 19 -4.12 -6.90 -7.00
CA ASP A 19 -5.34 -7.16 -6.24
C ASP A 19 -5.60 -6.03 -5.24
N GLN A 20 -6.85 -5.91 -4.83
CA GLN A 20 -7.32 -4.84 -3.95
C GLN A 20 -8.28 -5.38 -2.91
N GLU A 21 -8.01 -5.07 -1.65
CA GLU A 21 -8.91 -5.32 -0.54
C GLU A 21 -9.53 -4.00 -0.04
N GLY A 22 -10.83 -3.99 0.18
CA GLY A 22 -11.54 -2.85 0.75
C GLY A 22 -11.68 -1.66 -0.21
N SER A 23 -12.00 -0.51 0.37
CA SER A 23 -12.25 0.73 -0.35
C SER A 23 -12.04 1.94 0.54
N VAL A 24 -11.43 3.00 0.02
CA VAL A 24 -11.28 4.28 0.74
C VAL A 24 -12.61 4.94 1.10
N ASN A 25 -13.70 4.54 0.43
CA ASN A 25 -15.06 4.99 0.73
C ASN A 25 -15.73 4.19 1.85
N ASP A 26 -15.24 3.00 2.19
CA ASP A 26 -15.81 2.20 3.28
C ASP A 26 -15.41 2.82 4.63
N PRO A 27 -16.38 3.10 5.53
CA PRO A 27 -16.07 3.59 6.86
C PRO A 27 -15.40 2.55 7.76
N ARG A 28 -15.51 1.25 7.46
CA ARG A 28 -14.85 0.18 8.21
C ARG A 28 -13.36 0.20 7.94
N SER A 29 -12.59 0.04 9.01
CA SER A 29 -11.14 0.05 8.95
C SER A 29 -10.56 -1.21 9.56
N HIS A 30 -9.39 -1.59 9.08
CA HIS A 30 -8.56 -2.68 9.56
C HIS A 30 -7.27 -2.10 10.15
N GLU A 31 -6.52 -2.92 10.89
CA GLU A 31 -5.19 -2.55 11.41
C GLU A 31 -4.19 -3.63 11.01
N GLU A 32 -3.07 -3.22 10.42
CA GLU A 32 -1.98 -4.11 10.03
C GLU A 32 -0.65 -3.34 10.05
N TYR A 33 0.44 -3.97 10.51
CA TYR A 33 1.77 -3.35 10.63
C TYR A 33 1.78 -1.99 11.35
N GLY A 34 0.87 -1.78 12.31
CA GLY A 34 0.73 -0.52 13.04
C GLY A 34 0.02 0.60 12.27
N ALA A 35 -0.50 0.33 11.06
CA ALA A 35 -1.26 1.27 10.26
C ALA A 35 -2.75 0.87 10.21
N ARG A 36 -3.63 1.86 10.42
CA ARG A 36 -5.08 1.71 10.26
C ARG A 36 -5.48 2.04 8.83
N TRP A 37 -6.19 1.16 8.13
CA TRP A 37 -6.50 1.30 6.70
C TRP A 37 -7.95 0.90 6.34
N ASN A 38 -8.49 1.45 5.26
CA ASN A 38 -9.77 1.07 4.66
C ASN A 38 -9.60 0.37 3.30
N GLU A 39 -8.52 0.69 2.58
CA GLU A 39 -8.15 0.03 1.33
C GLU A 39 -6.69 -0.42 1.36
N LYS A 40 -6.42 -1.60 0.82
CA LYS A 40 -5.09 -2.15 0.63
C LYS A 40 -4.93 -2.53 -0.83
N TRP A 41 -3.86 -2.02 -1.43
CA TRP A 41 -3.37 -2.46 -2.73
C TRP A 41 -2.31 -3.53 -2.51
N ILE A 42 -2.44 -4.64 -3.23
CA ILE A 42 -1.57 -5.81 -3.12
C ILE A 42 -0.86 -6.02 -4.45
N TYR A 43 0.46 -6.08 -4.40
CA TYR A 43 1.32 -6.40 -5.53
C TYR A 43 1.94 -7.76 -5.30
N ARG A 44 1.76 -8.66 -6.26
CA ARG A 44 2.37 -9.99 -6.25
C ARG A 44 3.53 -10.06 -7.25
N SER A 45 4.43 -11.02 -7.05
CA SER A 45 5.48 -11.37 -8.01
C SER A 45 4.89 -11.73 -9.37
N ASP A 46 5.73 -11.78 -10.40
CA ASP A 46 5.30 -12.08 -11.78
C ASP A 46 4.61 -13.44 -11.93
N ASP A 47 4.94 -14.41 -11.06
CA ASP A 47 4.26 -15.71 -10.99
C ASP A 47 2.89 -15.66 -10.29
N GLY A 48 2.52 -14.50 -9.72
CA GLY A 48 1.27 -14.26 -9.01
C GLY A 48 1.19 -14.86 -7.62
N VAL A 49 2.26 -15.49 -7.12
CA VAL A 49 2.20 -16.30 -5.89
C VAL A 49 2.57 -15.49 -4.65
N ALA A 50 3.74 -14.85 -4.64
CA ALA A 50 4.25 -14.16 -3.46
C ALA A 50 3.80 -12.70 -3.45
N VAL A 51 3.28 -12.21 -2.32
CA VAL A 51 3.08 -10.77 -2.14
C VAL A 51 4.44 -10.10 -1.99
N VAL A 52 4.74 -9.13 -2.84
CA VAL A 52 6.03 -8.41 -2.86
C VAL A 52 5.91 -6.99 -2.32
N ARG A 53 4.71 -6.40 -2.38
CA ARG A 53 4.43 -5.06 -1.83
C ARG A 53 2.97 -4.90 -1.44
N MET A 54 2.74 -4.11 -0.39
CA MET A 54 1.43 -3.64 0.02
C MET A 54 1.44 -2.12 0.17
N VAL A 55 0.37 -1.46 -0.27
CA VAL A 55 0.15 -0.02 -0.11
C VAL A 55 -1.18 0.17 0.62
N LEU A 56 -1.14 0.81 1.79
CA LEU A 56 -2.26 0.96 2.70
C LEU A 56 -2.80 2.38 2.68
N TRP A 57 -4.11 2.51 2.53
CA TRP A 57 -4.83 3.78 2.45
C TRP A 57 -5.87 3.89 3.57
N ASN A 58 -5.98 5.06 4.18
CA ASN A 58 -7.04 5.41 5.12
C ASN A 58 -7.74 6.67 4.66
N ARG A 59 -9.03 6.57 4.31
CA ARG A 59 -9.83 7.73 3.85
C ARG A 59 -9.07 8.64 2.88
N TYR A 60 -8.45 8.06 1.85
CA TYR A 60 -7.65 8.71 0.80
C TYR A 60 -6.22 9.13 1.19
N ASP A 61 -5.85 9.07 2.45
CA ASP A 61 -4.48 9.30 2.90
C ASP A 61 -3.64 8.03 2.76
N LEU A 62 -2.43 8.17 2.20
CA LEU A 62 -1.45 7.09 2.20
C LEU A 62 -0.87 6.93 3.60
N VAL A 63 -1.10 5.77 4.23
CA VAL A 63 -0.67 5.51 5.62
C VAL A 63 0.48 4.52 5.74
N GLY A 64 0.83 3.82 4.65
CA GLY A 64 2.02 2.97 4.64
C GLY A 64 2.27 2.29 3.31
N VAL A 65 3.55 2.09 3.01
CA VAL A 65 4.01 1.19 1.95
C VAL A 65 4.94 0.19 2.58
N PHE A 66 4.75 -1.08 2.27
CA PHE A 66 5.52 -2.18 2.85
C PHE A 66 6.00 -3.09 1.74
N ARG A 67 7.27 -3.45 1.77
CA ARG A 67 7.87 -4.44 0.87
C ARG A 67 8.13 -5.75 1.58
N ALA A 68 7.98 -6.85 0.86
CA ALA A 68 8.31 -8.16 1.40
C ALA A 68 9.81 -8.28 1.66
N LYS A 69 10.14 -8.87 2.80
CA LYS A 69 11.49 -9.33 3.13
C LYS A 69 11.65 -10.78 2.63
N GLY A 70 12.89 -11.19 2.39
CA GLY A 70 13.19 -12.59 2.02
C GLY A 70 12.85 -13.63 3.10
N ASP A 71 12.49 -13.20 4.31
CA ASP A 71 12.07 -14.05 5.43
C ASP A 71 10.53 -14.22 5.53
N GLY A 72 9.77 -13.69 4.57
CA GLY A 72 8.31 -13.74 4.56
C GLY A 72 7.63 -12.67 5.42
N GLY A 73 8.39 -11.82 6.12
CA GLY A 73 7.86 -10.62 6.76
C GLY A 73 7.77 -9.43 5.82
N PHE A 74 7.29 -8.31 6.34
CA PHE A 74 7.25 -7.04 5.61
C PHE A 74 8.00 -5.95 6.36
N GLU A 75 8.56 -5.00 5.64
CA GLU A 75 9.21 -3.82 6.21
C GLU A 75 8.72 -2.53 5.53
N PRO A 76 8.70 -1.38 6.24
CA PRO A 76 8.34 -0.11 5.65
C PRO A 76 9.24 0.23 4.46
N GLU A 77 8.63 0.61 3.34
CA GLU A 77 9.33 1.11 2.15
C GLU A 77 9.33 2.65 2.18
N PRO A 78 10.51 3.29 2.24
CA PRO A 78 10.58 4.74 2.19
C PRO A 78 10.12 5.25 0.82
N LEU A 79 9.25 6.25 0.83
CA LEU A 79 8.79 6.90 -0.39
C LEU A 79 9.84 7.91 -0.86
N PRO A 80 10.09 8.01 -2.18
CA PRO A 80 10.95 9.07 -2.68
C PRO A 80 10.38 10.44 -2.28
N GLU A 81 11.24 11.31 -1.76
CA GLU A 81 10.86 12.71 -1.52
C GLU A 81 10.43 13.34 -2.85
N SER A 82 9.38 14.16 -2.79
CA SER A 82 8.75 14.81 -3.96
C SER A 82 9.40 16.15 -4.26
#